data_AF-A0A2E7EN37-F1
#
_entry.id   AF-A0A2E7EN37-F1
#
_cell.length_a   1.000
_cell.length_b   1.000
_cell.length_c   1.000
_cell.angle_alpha   90.00
_cell.angle_beta   90.00
_cell.angle_gamma   90.00
#
_symmetry.space_group_name_H-M   'P 1'
#
loop_
_entity.id
_entity.type
_entity.pdbx_description
1 polymer ?
#
loop_
_entity_poly.entity_id
_entity_poly.type
_entity_poly.pdbx_seq_one_letter_code
_entity_poly.pdbx_strand_id
1 'polypeptide(L)'
;MEDTSKTERFGPIECVVVIFAITIGLALLLPAVYTSREKARAHFCQENLRRLDTALRTFRALQGHNPSPEAWPVELLPILAREPDEIVLSGIPMYKPRPSFLTCPSNPKSAETRPFEQISLYVAVQTVDENGDETWVFRDRSASPIPSMSDHWCVGIVLDDIQARAQLARPGPHGNRYYQQSDGRGYDEDEM
;
A
#
# COMPACT_ATOMS: atom_id res chain seq x y z
N MET A 1 -5.80 -15.63 -65.52
CA MET A 1 -6.00 -16.64 -64.45
C MET A 1 -6.20 -15.83 -63.19
N GLU A 2 -7.39 -15.23 -63.09
CA GLU A 2 -7.78 -14.40 -61.94
C GLU A 2 -8.70 -15.24 -61.08
N ASP A 3 -8.13 -15.66 -59.95
CA ASP A 3 -8.84 -16.35 -58.88
C ASP A 3 -9.67 -15.30 -58.15
N THR A 4 -10.98 -15.28 -58.41
CA THR A 4 -11.91 -14.36 -57.75
C THR A 4 -12.17 -14.87 -56.34
N SER A 5 -11.39 -14.37 -55.38
CA SER A 5 -11.59 -14.66 -53.96
C SER A 5 -12.99 -14.19 -53.54
N LYS A 6 -13.89 -15.15 -53.35
CA LYS A 6 -15.28 -14.97 -52.95
C LYS A 6 -15.32 -14.31 -51.57
N THR A 7 -15.72 -13.04 -51.51
CA THR A 7 -15.94 -12.34 -50.23
C THR A 7 -17.31 -12.73 -49.69
N GLU A 8 -17.32 -13.61 -48.68
CA GLU A 8 -18.56 -13.95 -47.96
C GLU A 8 -19.05 -12.73 -47.18
N ARG A 9 -20.27 -12.28 -47.49
CA ARG A 9 -20.94 -11.22 -46.75
C ARG A 9 -21.64 -11.84 -45.55
N PHE A 10 -21.14 -11.52 -44.35
CA PHE A 10 -21.75 -11.94 -43.10
C PHE A 10 -23.19 -11.47 -42.97
N GLY A 11 -24.08 -12.39 -42.58
CA GLY A 11 -25.49 -12.10 -42.35
C GLY A 11 -25.68 -11.28 -41.05
N PRO A 12 -26.73 -10.46 -40.96
CA PRO A 12 -26.99 -9.65 -39.77
C PRO A 12 -27.19 -10.51 -38.51
N ILE A 13 -27.76 -11.70 -38.65
CA ILE A 13 -27.99 -12.64 -37.53
C ILE A 13 -26.66 -13.18 -36.98
N GLU A 14 -25.72 -13.49 -37.86
CA GLU A 14 -24.43 -14.08 -37.49
C GLU A 14 -23.59 -13.11 -36.65
N CYS A 15 -23.56 -11.83 -37.07
CA CYS A 15 -22.95 -10.77 -36.27
C CYS A 15 -23.57 -10.63 -34.88
N VAL A 16 -24.91 -10.77 -34.76
CA VAL A 16 -25.61 -10.65 -33.48
C VAL A 16 -25.28 -11.81 -32.55
N VAL A 17 -25.24 -13.06 -33.05
CA VAL A 17 -24.90 -14.23 -32.22
C VAL A 17 -23.47 -14.13 -31.68
N VAL A 18 -22.52 -13.71 -32.51
CA VAL A 18 -21.11 -13.57 -32.09
C VAL A 18 -20.97 -12.50 -31.01
N ILE A 19 -21.58 -11.33 -31.21
CA ILE A 19 -21.53 -10.26 -30.20
C ILE A 19 -22.24 -10.71 -28.92
N PHE A 20 -23.37 -11.41 -29.01
CA PHE A 20 -24.08 -11.94 -27.85
C PHE A 20 -23.25 -12.95 -27.04
N ALA A 21 -22.52 -13.85 -27.71
CA ALA A 21 -21.62 -14.78 -27.04
C ALA A 21 -20.46 -14.05 -26.33
N ILE A 22 -19.86 -13.05 -27.00
CA ILE A 22 -18.76 -12.25 -26.42
C ILE A 22 -19.25 -11.44 -25.22
N THR A 23 -20.44 -10.81 -25.29
CA THR A 23 -20.96 -9.98 -24.21
C THR A 23 -21.28 -10.81 -22.97
N ILE A 24 -21.85 -12.01 -23.13
CA ILE A 24 -22.07 -12.95 -22.02
C ILE A 24 -20.72 -13.38 -21.42
N GLY A 25 -19.74 -13.74 -22.25
CA GLY A 25 -18.41 -14.09 -21.77
C GLY A 25 -17.76 -12.97 -20.95
N LEU A 26 -17.81 -11.73 -21.43
CA LEU A 26 -17.28 -10.57 -20.72
C LEU A 26 -18.06 -10.27 -19.44
N ALA A 27 -19.39 -10.41 -19.43
CA ALA A 27 -20.22 -10.17 -18.25
C ALA A 27 -19.84 -11.09 -17.09
N LEU A 28 -19.48 -12.35 -17.38
CA LEU A 28 -19.03 -13.32 -16.37
C LEU A 28 -17.60 -13.06 -15.89
N LEU A 29 -16.71 -12.57 -16.77
CA LEU A 29 -15.30 -12.35 -16.44
C LEU A 29 -15.04 -11.03 -15.69
N LEU A 30 -15.79 -9.98 -16.00
CA LEU A 30 -15.56 -8.64 -15.47
C LEU A 30 -15.52 -8.57 -13.92
N PRO A 31 -16.50 -9.11 -13.16
CA PRO A 31 -16.45 -9.06 -11.69
C PRO A 31 -15.24 -9.83 -11.12
N ALA A 32 -14.83 -10.93 -11.76
CA ALA A 32 -13.68 -11.72 -11.33
C ALA A 32 -12.37 -10.92 -11.45
N VAL A 33 -12.19 -10.16 -12.54
CA VAL A 33 -11.00 -9.31 -12.72
C VAL A 33 -10.90 -8.22 -11.64
N TYR A 34 -12.02 -7.59 -11.28
CA TYR A 34 -12.03 -6.58 -10.22
C TYR A 34 -11.59 -7.14 -8.87
N THR A 35 -12.16 -8.27 -8.45
CA THR A 35 -11.78 -8.92 -7.18
C THR A 35 -10.32 -9.37 -7.17
N SER A 36 -9.80 -9.89 -8.29
CA SER A 36 -8.40 -10.28 -8.41
C SER A 36 -7.44 -9.09 -8.27
N ARG A 37 -7.80 -7.93 -8.84
CA ARG A 37 -6.98 -6.71 -8.73
C ARG A 37 -6.91 -6.21 -7.30
N GLU A 38 -8.02 -6.23 -6.57
CA GLU A 38 -8.01 -5.79 -5.18
C GLU A 38 -7.21 -6.74 -4.28
N LYS A 39 -7.32 -8.05 -4.49
CA LYS A 39 -6.48 -9.04 -3.80
C LYS A 39 -4.99 -8.80 -4.06
N ALA A 40 -4.62 -8.49 -5.31
CA ALA A 40 -3.23 -8.18 -5.65
C ALA A 40 -2.75 -6.90 -4.93
N ARG A 41 -3.56 -5.84 -4.88
CA ARG A 41 -3.23 -4.60 -4.16
C ARG A 41 -3.06 -4.85 -2.66
N ALA A 42 -3.98 -5.58 -2.03
CA ALA A 42 -3.87 -5.95 -0.63
C ALA A 42 -2.60 -6.77 -0.36
N HIS A 43 -2.28 -7.74 -1.22
CA HIS A 43 -1.05 -8.53 -1.13
C HIS A 43 0.21 -7.66 -1.25
N PHE A 44 0.26 -6.71 -2.19
CA PHE A 44 1.38 -5.77 -2.30
C PHE A 44 1.51 -4.87 -1.06
N CYS A 45 0.40 -4.43 -0.48
CA CYS A 45 0.40 -3.67 0.77
C CYS A 45 1.03 -4.50 1.91
N GLN A 46 0.61 -5.75 2.05
CA GLN A 46 1.13 -6.68 3.05
C GLN A 46 2.62 -6.94 2.87
N GLU A 47 3.07 -7.12 1.62
CA GLU A 47 4.49 -7.33 1.32
C GLU A 47 5.34 -6.10 1.66
N ASN A 48 4.86 -4.90 1.36
CA ASN A 48 5.52 -3.66 1.79
C ASN A 48 5.66 -3.59 3.31
N LEU A 49 4.61 -3.94 4.07
CA LEU A 49 4.64 -3.98 5.53
C LEU A 49 5.65 -5.01 6.06
N ARG A 50 5.74 -6.21 5.46
CA ARG A 50 6.75 -7.21 5.83
C ARG A 50 8.16 -6.72 5.54
N ARG A 51 8.38 -6.01 4.43
CA ARG A 51 9.68 -5.40 4.11
C ARG A 51 10.08 -4.35 5.15
N LEU A 52 9.14 -3.51 5.60
CA LEU A 52 9.37 -2.53 6.67
C LEU A 52 9.74 -3.22 7.99
N ASP A 53 9.01 -4.24 8.40
CA ASP A 53 9.31 -5.00 9.63
C ASP A 53 10.68 -5.70 9.55
N THR A 54 10.99 -6.31 8.41
CA THR A 54 12.32 -6.91 8.19
C THR A 54 13.43 -5.86 8.27
N ALA A 55 13.21 -4.68 7.70
CA ALA A 55 14.17 -3.58 7.75
C ALA A 55 14.36 -3.03 9.17
N LEU A 56 13.27 -2.88 9.93
CA LEU A 56 13.32 -2.47 11.33
C LEU A 56 14.09 -3.46 12.20
N ARG A 57 13.83 -4.76 12.05
CA ARG A 57 14.58 -5.80 12.80
C ARG A 57 16.06 -5.76 12.46
N THR A 58 16.39 -5.59 11.19
CA THR A 58 17.77 -5.44 10.72
C THR A 58 18.41 -4.17 11.31
N PHE A 59 17.69 -3.05 11.31
CA PHE A 59 18.16 -1.80 11.89
C PHE A 59 18.43 -1.94 13.39
N ARG A 60 17.49 -2.50 14.15
CA ARG A 60 17.63 -2.75 15.59
C ARG A 60 18.81 -3.69 15.89
N ALA A 61 19.04 -4.69 15.05
CA ALA A 61 20.20 -5.58 15.18
C ALA A 61 21.54 -4.87 14.93
N LEU A 62 21.58 -3.85 14.08
CA LEU A 62 22.78 -3.08 13.74
C LEU A 62 23.05 -1.92 14.72
N GLN A 63 22.01 -1.20 15.12
CA GLN A 63 22.12 0.02 15.95
C GLN A 63 21.88 -0.24 17.44
N GLY A 64 21.23 -1.34 17.81
CA GLY A 64 20.88 -1.66 19.20
C GLY A 64 19.68 -0.90 19.77
N HIS A 65 19.04 -0.02 18.98
CA HIS A 65 17.84 0.72 19.36
C HIS A 65 16.84 0.81 18.21
N ASN A 66 15.60 1.22 18.50
CA ASN A 66 14.59 1.53 17.49
C ASN A 66 14.91 2.85 16.78
N PRO A 67 14.49 3.05 15.52
CA PRO A 67 14.70 4.31 14.82
C PRO A 67 13.96 5.47 15.49
N SER A 68 14.35 6.72 15.15
CA SER A 68 13.65 7.90 15.67
C SER A 68 12.18 7.92 15.21
N PRO A 69 11.22 8.22 16.10
CA PRO A 69 9.80 8.30 15.74
C PRO A 69 9.50 9.21 14.54
N GLU A 70 10.19 10.34 14.46
CA GLU A 70 9.97 11.34 13.42
C GLU A 70 10.70 11.03 12.10
N ALA A 71 11.70 10.16 12.10
CA ALA A 71 12.59 9.95 10.96
C ALA A 71 12.73 8.48 10.53
N TRP A 72 11.95 7.56 11.11
CA TRP A 72 12.03 6.14 10.79
C TRP A 72 11.99 5.82 9.28
N PRO A 73 11.22 6.50 8.40
CA PRO A 73 11.19 6.16 6.98
C PRO A 73 12.54 6.42 6.30
N VAL A 74 13.26 7.44 6.77
CA VAL A 74 14.59 7.81 6.27
C VAL A 74 15.66 6.91 6.86
N GLU A 75 15.57 6.61 8.15
CA GLU A 75 16.55 5.76 8.84
C GLU A 75 16.52 4.32 8.35
N LEU A 76 15.35 3.80 7.98
CA LEU A 76 15.21 2.47 7.39
C LEU A 76 15.53 2.43 5.89
N LEU A 77 15.63 3.59 5.24
CA LEU A 77 15.83 3.69 3.80
C LEU A 77 17.08 2.94 3.29
N PRO A 78 18.26 3.01 3.94
CA PRO A 78 19.45 2.29 3.49
C PRO A 78 19.28 0.77 3.48
N ILE A 79 18.37 0.23 4.30
CA ILE A 79 18.08 -1.21 4.38
C ILE A 79 16.98 -1.60 3.39
N LEU A 80 16.01 -0.71 3.16
CA LEU A 80 14.85 -0.94 2.29
C LEU A 80 15.16 -0.73 0.80
N ALA A 81 16.05 0.22 0.49
CA ALA A 81 16.42 0.58 -0.87
C ALA A 81 17.40 -0.45 -1.42
N ARG A 82 16.97 -1.17 -2.48
CA ARG A 82 17.79 -2.18 -3.16
C ARG A 82 18.91 -1.57 -3.99
N GLU A 83 18.72 -0.33 -4.41
CA GLU A 83 19.74 0.53 -5.02
C GLU A 83 19.85 1.77 -4.13
N PRO A 84 21.06 2.35 -3.94
CA PRO A 84 21.18 3.64 -3.31
C PRO A 84 20.59 4.66 -4.29
N ASP A 85 19.26 4.80 -4.30
CA ASP A 85 18.65 6.03 -4.77
C ASP A 85 19.45 7.15 -4.12
N GLU A 86 19.86 8.16 -4.90
CA GLU A 86 20.63 9.36 -4.48
C GLU A 86 19.94 10.18 -3.36
N ILE A 87 19.10 9.58 -2.54
CA ILE A 87 18.43 10.13 -1.38
C ILE A 87 19.43 10.30 -0.23
N VAL A 88 20.56 9.56 -0.23
CA VAL A 88 21.40 9.43 0.98
C VAL A 88 22.66 10.33 1.00
N LEU A 89 23.10 10.94 -0.11
CA LEU A 89 24.41 11.63 -0.14
C LEU A 89 24.40 13.17 -0.10
N SER A 90 23.27 13.86 -0.23
CA SER A 90 23.28 15.33 -0.31
C SER A 90 22.06 16.01 0.30
N GLY A 91 21.67 15.65 1.53
CA GLY A 91 20.46 16.17 2.18
C GLY A 91 19.20 15.64 1.50
N ILE A 92 18.15 15.37 2.27
CA ILE A 92 16.88 14.89 1.70
C ILE A 92 16.29 16.05 0.89
N PRO A 93 16.24 16.00 -0.45
CA PRO A 93 15.47 16.99 -1.17
C PRO A 93 14.01 16.64 -0.86
N MET A 94 13.32 17.51 -0.13
CA MET A 94 11.88 17.48 0.16
C MET A 94 10.99 17.31 -1.10
N TYR A 95 11.61 17.33 -2.28
CA TYR A 95 11.03 17.22 -3.62
C TYR A 95 11.08 15.81 -4.24
N LYS A 96 11.74 14.83 -3.60
CA LYS A 96 11.80 13.46 -4.14
C LYS A 96 10.49 12.71 -3.89
N PRO A 97 9.99 11.96 -4.89
CA PRO A 97 8.72 11.28 -4.76
C PRO A 97 8.75 10.20 -3.68
N ARG A 98 7.62 10.03 -2.96
CA ARG A 98 7.41 8.95 -1.99
C ARG A 98 7.79 7.62 -2.63
N PRO A 99 8.71 6.86 -2.03
CA PRO A 99 9.06 5.55 -2.52
C PRO A 99 7.84 4.63 -2.63
N SER A 100 7.84 3.76 -3.64
CA SER A 100 6.72 2.85 -3.91
C SER A 100 6.41 1.91 -2.73
N PHE A 101 7.44 1.53 -1.96
CA PHE A 101 7.27 0.69 -0.76
C PHE A 101 6.68 1.42 0.45
N LEU A 102 6.59 2.75 0.43
CA LEU A 102 5.85 3.55 1.42
C LEU A 102 4.43 3.92 0.95
N THR A 103 3.98 3.31 -0.14
CA THR A 103 2.66 3.54 -0.73
C THR A 103 1.79 2.29 -0.56
N CYS A 104 0.61 2.46 0.04
CA CYS A 104 -0.44 1.44 0.03
C CYS A 104 -1.22 1.53 -1.30
N PRO A 105 -1.19 0.51 -2.17
CA PRO A 105 -1.84 0.55 -3.48
C PRO A 105 -3.37 0.37 -3.42
N SER A 106 -3.92 -0.06 -2.28
CA SER A 106 -5.36 -0.10 -2.05
C SER A 106 -5.93 1.23 -1.57
N ASN A 107 -5.09 2.14 -1.06
CA ASN A 107 -5.56 3.42 -0.56
C ASN A 107 -5.96 4.32 -1.74
N PRO A 108 -7.24 4.73 -1.87
CA PRO A 108 -7.70 5.51 -3.02
C PRO A 108 -6.97 6.84 -3.17
N LYS A 109 -6.56 7.44 -2.04
CA LYS A 109 -5.84 8.71 -2.02
C LYS A 109 -4.37 8.57 -2.46
N SER A 110 -3.83 7.35 -2.54
CA SER A 110 -2.48 7.13 -3.08
C SER A 110 -2.37 7.45 -4.56
N ALA A 111 -3.48 7.34 -5.30
CA ALA A 111 -3.55 7.65 -6.73
C ALA A 111 -3.75 9.15 -7.00
N GLU A 112 -4.31 9.88 -6.02
CA GLU A 112 -4.64 11.31 -6.12
C GLU A 112 -3.55 12.22 -5.52
N THR A 113 -2.54 11.64 -4.87
CA THR A 113 -1.54 12.42 -4.12
C THR A 113 -0.72 13.28 -5.07
N ARG A 114 -0.78 14.62 -4.91
CA ARG A 114 0.09 15.54 -5.64
C ARG A 114 1.57 15.29 -5.29
N PRO A 115 2.54 15.66 -6.15
CA PRO A 115 3.97 15.48 -5.88
C PRO A 115 4.47 16.08 -4.56
N PHE A 116 3.71 16.98 -3.93
CA PHE A 116 4.08 17.66 -2.68
C PHE A 116 3.27 17.23 -1.45
N GLU A 117 2.23 16.42 -1.60
CA GLU A 117 1.39 15.91 -0.49
C GLU A 117 1.76 14.48 -0.11
N GLN A 118 3.05 14.18 -0.14
CA GLN A 118 3.53 12.81 -0.12
C GLN A 118 3.61 12.27 1.30
N ILE A 119 2.47 12.05 1.95
CA ILE A 119 2.44 11.51 3.32
C ILE A 119 2.82 10.03 3.32
N SER A 120 3.50 9.51 4.35
CA SER A 120 3.64 8.07 4.52
C SER A 120 2.26 7.42 4.72
N LEU A 121 1.93 6.40 3.91
CA LEU A 121 0.68 5.64 4.06
C LEU A 121 0.83 4.45 5.03
N TYR A 122 1.96 4.40 5.72
CA TYR A 122 2.24 3.46 6.79
C TYR A 122 2.59 4.23 8.07
N VAL A 123 2.21 3.65 9.20
CA VAL A 123 2.52 4.13 10.55
C VAL A 123 3.22 3.02 11.31
N ALA A 124 4.10 3.38 12.22
CA ALA A 124 4.56 2.45 13.24
C ALA A 124 3.62 2.55 14.44
N VAL A 125 3.24 1.42 15.01
CA VAL A 125 2.51 1.33 16.27
C VAL A 125 3.50 0.85 17.31
N GLN A 126 3.73 1.66 18.33
CA GLN A 126 4.61 1.32 19.44
C GLN A 126 3.78 0.69 20.55
N THR A 127 4.11 -0.54 20.89
CA THR A 127 3.56 -1.27 22.04
C THR A 127 4.66 -1.48 23.07
N VAL A 128 4.39 -1.09 24.30
CA VAL A 128 5.30 -1.29 25.44
C VAL A 128 4.74 -2.45 26.25
N ASP A 129 5.55 -3.48 26.48
CA ASP A 129 5.15 -4.62 27.30
C ASP A 129 5.25 -4.31 28.81
N GLU A 130 4.84 -5.26 29.65
CA GLU A 130 4.91 -5.11 31.12
C GLU A 130 6.36 -4.97 31.64
N ASN A 131 7.35 -5.42 30.87
CA ASN A 131 8.77 -5.32 31.18
C ASN A 131 9.38 -3.97 30.76
N GLY A 132 8.63 -3.15 30.03
CA GLY A 132 9.11 -1.90 29.42
C GLY A 132 9.81 -2.10 28.08
N ASP A 133 9.77 -3.30 27.50
CA ASP A 133 10.31 -3.58 26.18
C ASP A 133 9.41 -3.00 25.10
N GLU A 134 10.01 -2.14 24.28
CA GLU A 134 9.32 -1.52 23.15
C GLU A 134 9.35 -2.43 21.92
N THR A 135 8.15 -2.67 21.40
CA THR A 135 7.91 -3.42 20.17
C THR A 135 7.19 -2.52 19.17
N TRP A 136 7.63 -2.55 17.92
CA TRP A 136 7.08 -1.73 16.85
C TRP A 136 6.47 -2.64 15.81
N VAL A 137 5.24 -2.35 15.42
CA VAL A 137 4.52 -3.05 14.34
C VAL A 137 4.13 -2.01 13.30
N PHE A 138 4.37 -2.30 12.02
CA PHE A 138 3.93 -1.41 10.96
C PHE A 138 2.48 -1.71 10.59
N ARG A 139 1.71 -0.66 10.38
CA ARG A 139 0.30 -0.71 9.98
C ARG A 139 0.07 0.26 8.83
N ASP A 140 -0.83 -0.06 7.93
CA ASP A 140 -1.30 0.90 6.96
C ASP A 140 -2.18 1.98 7.60
N ARG A 141 -2.38 3.09 6.89
CA ARG A 141 -3.30 4.14 7.33
C ARG A 141 -4.17 4.64 6.19
N SER A 142 -5.40 5.00 6.54
CA SER A 142 -6.20 5.88 5.70
C SER A 142 -5.54 7.26 5.68
N ALA A 143 -5.55 7.92 4.53
CA ALA A 143 -4.95 9.25 4.44
C ALA A 143 -5.85 10.25 5.22
N SER A 144 -5.29 10.82 6.29
CA SER A 144 -5.92 11.82 7.15
C SER A 144 -6.48 12.99 6.32
N PRO A 145 -7.64 13.56 6.68
CA PRO A 145 -8.22 14.71 5.98
C PRO A 145 -7.51 16.05 6.27
N ILE A 146 -6.58 16.11 7.21
CA ILE A 146 -5.94 17.38 7.62
C ILE A 146 -4.43 17.27 7.40
N PRO A 147 -3.87 18.10 6.53
CA PRO A 147 -2.44 18.17 6.38
C PRO A 147 -1.78 18.96 7.53
N SER A 148 -0.82 18.37 8.23
CA SER A 148 0.08 19.06 9.17
C SER A 148 1.51 19.12 8.61
N MET A 149 2.35 20.02 9.12
CA MET A 149 3.74 20.23 8.62
C MET A 149 4.61 18.95 8.56
N SER A 150 4.17 17.89 9.22
CA SER A 150 4.63 16.49 9.19
C SER A 150 4.21 15.66 7.97
N ASP A 151 3.68 16.26 6.89
CA ASP A 151 3.09 15.53 5.75
C ASP A 151 4.06 15.09 4.66
N HIS A 152 5.34 15.00 4.99
CA HIS A 152 6.33 14.43 4.09
C HIS A 152 6.52 12.96 4.42
N TRP A 153 6.76 12.14 3.40
CA TRP A 153 6.92 10.69 3.56
C TRP A 153 8.16 10.37 4.38
N CYS A 154 9.12 11.30 4.42
CA CYS A 154 10.31 11.21 5.24
C CYS A 154 10.03 11.43 6.73
N VAL A 155 8.87 12.00 7.07
CA VAL A 155 8.43 12.13 8.46
C VAL A 155 7.65 10.90 8.84
N GLY A 156 8.25 10.11 9.74
CA GLY A 156 7.64 8.96 10.35
C GLY A 156 6.51 9.36 11.28
N ILE A 157 5.42 8.58 11.26
CA ILE A 157 4.37 8.71 12.26
C ILE A 157 4.38 7.44 13.10
N VAL A 158 4.52 7.64 14.41
CA VAL A 158 4.41 6.58 15.41
C VAL A 158 3.14 6.84 16.22
N LEU A 159 2.34 5.79 16.38
CA LEU A 159 1.14 5.80 17.19
C LEU A 159 1.41 5.05 18.48
N ASP A 160 1.00 5.64 19.61
CA ASP A 160 0.83 4.89 20.85
C ASP A 160 -0.38 3.94 20.76
N ASP A 161 -0.57 3.07 21.76
CA ASP A 161 -1.67 2.11 21.79
C ASP A 161 -3.06 2.79 21.73
N ILE A 162 -3.23 3.95 22.35
CA ILE A 162 -4.50 4.68 22.38
C ILE A 162 -4.80 5.27 20.98
N GLN A 163 -3.80 5.89 20.35
CA GLN A 163 -3.88 6.44 19.01
C GLN A 163 -4.09 5.33 17.96
N ALA A 164 -3.44 4.18 18.13
CA ALA A 164 -3.61 3.02 17.29
C ALA A 164 -5.04 2.46 17.39
N ARG A 165 -5.63 2.40 18.59
CA ARG A 165 -7.05 2.04 18.77
C ARG A 165 -7.99 3.08 18.16
N ALA A 166 -7.70 4.37 18.34
CA ALA A 166 -8.49 5.45 17.73
C ALA A 166 -8.44 5.41 16.19
N GLN A 167 -7.33 4.96 15.60
CA GLN A 167 -7.22 4.70 14.17
C GLN A 167 -8.14 3.56 13.73
N LEU A 168 -8.16 2.44 14.48
CA LEU A 168 -9.00 1.28 14.18
C LEU A 168 -10.50 1.59 14.21
N ALA A 169 -10.93 2.60 14.97
CA ALA A 169 -12.32 3.07 14.97
C ALA A 169 -12.77 3.70 13.63
N ARG A 170 -11.86 3.89 12.67
CA ARG A 170 -12.16 4.38 11.31
C ARG A 170 -11.99 3.25 10.30
N PRO A 171 -12.80 3.19 9.23
CA PRO A 171 -12.63 2.16 8.20
C PRO A 171 -11.23 2.24 7.56
N GLY A 172 -10.59 1.09 7.42
CA GLY A 172 -9.31 0.92 6.76
C GLY A 172 -9.36 1.23 5.26
N PRO A 173 -8.19 1.43 4.63
CA PRO A 173 -8.11 1.89 3.23
C PRO A 173 -8.40 0.80 2.19
N HIS A 174 -8.55 -0.46 2.62
CA HIS A 174 -8.76 -1.61 1.74
C HIS A 174 -10.24 -1.81 1.38
N GLY A 175 -10.52 -2.56 0.30
CA GLY A 175 -11.90 -2.86 -0.13
C GLY A 175 -12.75 -3.59 0.93
N ASN A 176 -12.11 -4.27 1.88
CA ASN A 176 -12.74 -4.92 3.04
C ASN A 176 -12.84 -4.02 4.29
N ARG A 177 -12.37 -2.76 4.22
CA ARG A 177 -12.33 -1.79 5.32
C ARG A 177 -11.45 -2.20 6.51
N TYR A 178 -10.57 -3.20 6.36
CA TYR A 178 -9.61 -3.57 7.39
C TYR A 178 -8.26 -2.88 7.20
N TYR A 179 -7.48 -2.83 8.27
CA TYR A 179 -6.07 -2.43 8.25
C TYR A 179 -5.18 -3.65 8.07
N GLN A 180 -4.09 -3.49 7.33
CA GLN A 180 -3.04 -4.49 7.17
C GLN A 180 -1.90 -4.19 8.14
N GLN A 181 -1.30 -5.26 8.68
CA GLN A 181 -0.18 -5.16 9.62
C GLN A 181 0.96 -6.09 9.24
N SER A 182 2.18 -5.70 9.63
CA SER A 182 3.39 -6.43 9.30
C SER A 182 3.50 -7.79 10.00
N ASP A 183 2.89 -7.95 11.17
CA ASP A 183 2.85 -9.21 11.93
C ASP A 183 1.87 -10.25 11.35
N GLY A 184 1.06 -9.85 10.35
CA GLY A 184 0.07 -10.70 9.72
C GLY A 184 -1.22 -10.88 10.54
N ARG A 185 -1.34 -10.25 11.71
CA ARG A 185 -2.60 -10.15 12.43
C ARG A 185 -3.37 -8.96 11.85
N GLY A 186 -4.27 -9.24 10.91
CA GLY A 186 -5.34 -8.31 10.61
C GLY A 186 -6.13 -8.11 11.91
N TYR A 187 -6.29 -6.88 12.38
CA TYR A 187 -7.17 -6.62 13.51
C TYR A 187 -8.60 -6.74 12.99
N ASP A 188 -9.25 -7.86 13.29
CA ASP A 188 -10.69 -8.04 13.13
C ASP A 188 -11.41 -7.32 14.28
N GLU A 189 -12.52 -6.67 13.97
CA GLU A 189 -13.37 -5.96 14.95
C GLU A 189 -13.95 -6.90 16.04
N ASP A 190 -13.84 -8.22 15.86
CA ASP A 190 -14.36 -9.26 16.77
C ASP A 190 -13.49 -9.48 18.04
N GLU A 191 -12.33 -8.82 18.15
CA GLU A 191 -11.49 -8.78 19.37
C GLU A 191 -11.80 -7.58 20.31
N MET A 192 -12.96 -6.93 20.14
CA MET A 192 -13.42 -5.79 20.95
C MET A 192 -14.45 -6.17 22.03
#